data_AF-A0A9X4NFQ5-F1
#
_entry.id   AF-A0A9X4NFQ5-F1
#
_cell.length_a   1.000
_cell.length_b   1.000
_cell.length_c   1.000
_cell.angle_alpha   90.00
_cell.angle_beta   90.00
_cell.angle_gamma   90.00
#
_symmetry.space_group_name_H-M   'P 1'
#
loop_
_entity.id
_entity.type
_entity.pdbx_description
1 polymer ?
#
loop_
_entity_poly.entity_id
_entity_poly.type
_entity_poly.pdbx_seq_one_letter_code
_entity_poly.pdbx_strand_id
1 'polypeptide(L)'
;MNKNLNPLNWTKKQQIIGGAVTIVLIGGATTGIVNHANHQAKERKIEALKNKKIKLCNARAEKARKLEKSNEADSKKLLDIAEKTPTDKNIKLAEDSILKVKNAEVKKAFDNQVVGIKNRVKLEIEAKTAVSNYQKDAMNQDKYKTAQQAVNKLTSSYSKGLKDSLNKQLATSKKQADDATKAQ
;
A
#
# COMPACT_ATOMS: atom_id res chain seq x y z
N MET A 1 -33.67 13.94 -34.09
CA MET A 1 -33.61 13.29 -32.76
C MET A 1 -32.26 13.57 -32.13
N ASN A 2 -32.17 14.61 -31.29
CA ASN A 2 -30.92 14.95 -30.60
C ASN A 2 -31.12 14.67 -29.11
N LYS A 3 -30.48 13.61 -28.59
CA LYS A 3 -30.61 13.19 -27.19
C LYS A 3 -29.85 14.19 -26.32
N ASN A 4 -30.61 15.10 -25.72
CA ASN A 4 -30.14 16.08 -24.76
C ASN A 4 -29.60 15.35 -23.53
N LEU A 5 -28.27 15.26 -23.39
CA LEU A 5 -27.61 14.65 -22.25
C LEU A 5 -27.73 15.59 -21.05
N ASN A 6 -28.84 15.47 -20.34
CA ASN A 6 -29.11 16.19 -19.10
C ASN A 6 -28.21 15.63 -17.99
N PRO A 7 -27.30 16.42 -17.40
CA PRO A 7 -26.37 15.94 -16.37
C PRO A 7 -27.04 15.67 -15.01
N LEU A 8 -28.36 15.81 -14.92
CA LEU A 8 -29.15 15.63 -13.70
C LEU A 8 -29.50 14.16 -13.38
N ASN A 9 -29.13 13.20 -14.24
CA ASN A 9 -29.42 11.78 -14.03
C ASN A 9 -28.18 10.91 -13.74
N TRP A 10 -27.10 11.49 -13.23
CA TRP A 10 -25.96 10.70 -12.77
C TRP A 10 -26.17 10.31 -11.32
N THR A 11 -26.64 9.08 -11.11
CA THR A 11 -26.75 8.46 -9.79
C THR A 11 -25.46 8.64 -9.01
N LYS A 12 -25.59 9.07 -7.74
CA LYS A 12 -24.54 9.45 -6.76
C LYS A 12 -23.27 8.57 -6.68
N LYS A 13 -23.24 7.41 -7.32
CA LYS A 13 -22.11 6.48 -7.34
C LYS A 13 -20.98 6.85 -8.31
N GLN A 14 -21.21 7.70 -9.32
CA GLN A 14 -20.14 8.13 -10.25
C GLN A 14 -19.38 9.39 -9.82
N GLN A 15 -19.80 10.08 -8.75
CA GLN A 15 -19.13 11.29 -8.27
C GLN A 15 -18.06 11.03 -7.18
N ILE A 16 -18.04 9.85 -6.58
CA ILE A 16 -17.27 9.59 -5.35
C ILE A 16 -15.92 8.91 -5.64
N ILE A 17 -15.78 8.20 -6.76
CA ILE A 17 -14.56 7.45 -7.07
C ILE A 17 -13.77 8.25 -8.11
N GLY A 18 -12.91 9.16 -7.64
CA GLY A 18 -11.98 9.89 -8.49
C GLY A 18 -12.16 11.41 -8.53
N GLY A 19 -12.27 12.07 -7.37
CA GLY A 19 -11.85 13.47 -7.22
C GLY A 19 -12.58 14.53 -8.07
N ALA A 20 -13.90 14.45 -8.20
CA ALA A 20 -14.69 15.49 -8.86
C ALA A 20 -15.05 16.62 -7.87
N VAL A 21 -14.39 17.77 -8.00
CA VAL A 21 -14.82 19.03 -7.38
C VAL A 21 -16.14 19.45 -8.03
N THR A 22 -17.25 19.29 -7.32
CA THR A 22 -18.57 19.80 -7.73
C THR A 22 -18.57 21.32 -7.65
N ILE A 23 -18.50 21.99 -8.80
CA ILE A 23 -18.74 23.44 -8.89
C ILE A 23 -20.26 23.64 -8.86
N VAL A 24 -20.81 23.94 -7.69
CA VAL A 24 -22.20 24.41 -7.54
C VAL A 24 -22.27 25.83 -8.10
N LEU A 25 -22.89 25.98 -9.28
CA LEU A 25 -23.26 27.28 -9.85
C LEU A 25 -24.58 27.73 -9.21
N ILE A 26 -24.51 28.52 -8.14
CA ILE A 26 -25.66 29.26 -7.61
C ILE A 26 -25.94 30.40 -8.59
N GLY A 27 -26.96 30.25 -9.44
CA GLY A 27 -27.49 31.30 -10.30
C GLY A 27 -28.53 32.12 -9.54
N GLY A 28 -28.21 33.37 -9.21
CA GLY A 28 -29.20 34.36 -8.80
C GLY A 28 -29.96 34.87 -10.02
N ALA A 29 -31.26 34.61 -10.07
CA ALA A 29 -32.16 35.20 -11.04
C ALA A 29 -32.43 36.66 -10.68
N THR A 30 -32.16 37.58 -11.60
CA THR A 30 -32.79 38.92 -11.59
C THR A 30 -33.25 39.23 -13.01
N THR A 31 -34.55 39.15 -13.22
CA THR A 31 -35.27 39.63 -14.40
C THR A 31 -35.24 41.16 -14.43
N GLY A 32 -34.87 41.76 -15.56
CA GLY A 32 -34.97 43.20 -15.81
C GLY A 32 -34.16 43.64 -17.04
N ILE A 33 -34.87 44.04 -18.10
CA ILE A 33 -34.35 44.42 -19.42
C ILE A 33 -33.58 45.76 -19.36
N VAL A 34 -32.28 45.83 -19.72
CA VAL A 34 -31.63 47.04 -20.29
C VAL A 34 -30.32 46.75 -21.06
N ASN A 35 -30.21 47.28 -22.28
CA ASN A 35 -29.02 47.51 -23.16
C ASN A 35 -28.14 46.32 -23.65
N HIS A 36 -28.18 46.09 -24.97
CA HIS A 36 -27.46 45.04 -25.71
C HIS A 36 -25.92 45.08 -25.57
N ALA A 37 -25.31 46.25 -25.32
CA ALA A 37 -23.87 46.39 -25.10
C ALA A 37 -23.42 46.04 -23.66
N ASN A 38 -24.28 46.29 -22.67
CA ASN A 38 -23.97 46.06 -21.25
C ASN A 38 -24.21 44.58 -20.87
N HIS A 39 -25.13 43.90 -21.58
CA HIS A 39 -25.34 42.46 -21.48
C HIS A 39 -24.12 41.65 -21.95
N GLN A 40 -23.59 41.96 -23.15
CA GLN A 40 -22.38 41.28 -23.66
C GLN A 40 -21.16 41.48 -22.76
N ALA A 41 -20.97 42.68 -22.18
CA ALA A 41 -19.86 42.93 -21.26
C ALA A 41 -20.00 42.12 -19.94
N LYS A 42 -21.23 41.95 -19.43
CA LYS A 42 -21.51 41.10 -18.26
C LYS A 42 -21.32 39.62 -18.59
N GLU A 43 -21.77 39.15 -19.75
CA GLU A 43 -21.57 37.78 -20.21
C GLU A 43 -20.09 37.43 -20.40
N ARG A 44 -19.30 38.33 -21.03
CA ARG A 44 -17.84 38.16 -21.16
C ARG A 44 -17.12 38.10 -19.82
N LYS A 45 -17.55 38.89 -18.82
CA LYS A 45 -17.00 38.82 -17.44
C LYS A 45 -17.36 37.50 -16.76
N ILE A 46 -18.59 37.01 -16.93
CA ILE A 46 -19.03 35.72 -16.39
C ILE A 46 -18.23 34.58 -17.04
N GLU A 47 -18.01 34.61 -18.34
CA GLU A 47 -17.25 33.61 -19.08
C GLU A 47 -15.75 33.63 -18.71
N ALA A 48 -15.15 34.81 -18.58
CA ALA A 48 -13.77 34.96 -18.11
C ALA A 48 -13.59 34.42 -16.68
N LEU A 49 -14.55 34.67 -15.78
CA LEU A 49 -14.55 34.11 -14.42
C LEU A 49 -14.73 32.59 -14.42
N LYS A 50 -15.61 32.04 -15.26
CA LYS A 50 -15.76 30.58 -15.45
C LYS A 50 -14.46 29.95 -15.97
N ASN A 51 -13.85 30.52 -17.00
CA ASN A 51 -12.59 30.03 -17.56
C ASN A 51 -11.43 30.12 -16.55
N LYS A 52 -11.35 31.20 -15.76
CA LYS A 52 -10.35 31.32 -14.68
C LYS A 52 -10.56 30.25 -13.60
N LYS A 53 -11.81 29.97 -13.20
CA LYS A 53 -12.15 28.91 -12.24
C LYS A 53 -11.81 27.51 -12.77
N ILE A 54 -12.12 27.22 -14.04
CA ILE A 54 -11.78 25.95 -14.70
C ILE A 54 -10.26 25.75 -14.74
N LYS A 55 -9.50 26.77 -15.17
CA LYS A 55 -8.02 26.72 -15.18
C LYS A 55 -7.45 26.44 -13.78
N LEU A 56 -7.97 27.12 -12.74
CA LEU A 56 -7.54 26.89 -11.36
C LEU A 56 -7.90 25.49 -10.87
N CYS A 57 -9.10 24.98 -11.20
CA CYS A 57 -9.53 23.63 -10.85
C CYS A 57 -8.64 22.57 -11.51
N ASN A 58 -8.35 22.73 -12.80
CA ASN A 58 -7.47 21.83 -13.55
C ASN A 58 -6.04 21.83 -12.98
N ALA A 59 -5.48 23.00 -12.67
CA ALA A 59 -4.16 23.10 -12.06
C ALA A 59 -4.09 22.42 -10.67
N ARG A 60 -5.15 22.55 -9.86
CA ARG A 60 -5.26 21.87 -8.57
C ARG A 60 -5.40 20.35 -8.74
N ALA A 61 -6.21 19.90 -9.69
CA ALA A 61 -6.37 18.49 -10.01
C ALA A 61 -5.06 17.87 -10.51
N GLU A 62 -4.29 18.58 -11.34
CA GLU A 62 -2.99 18.13 -11.81
C GLU A 62 -1.98 18.02 -10.66
N LYS A 63 -1.91 19.03 -9.78
CA LYS A 63 -1.07 18.97 -8.57
C LYS A 63 -1.45 17.80 -7.67
N ALA A 64 -2.75 17.56 -7.47
CA ALA A 64 -3.23 16.43 -6.69
C ALA A 64 -2.84 15.08 -7.32
N ARG A 65 -2.96 14.93 -8.65
CA ARG A 65 -2.51 13.72 -9.36
C ARG A 65 -1.00 13.49 -9.25
N LYS A 66 -0.20 14.55 -9.39
CA LYS A 66 1.27 14.47 -9.24
C LYS A 66 1.67 14.06 -7.83
N LEU A 67 1.03 14.66 -6.83
CA LEU A 67 1.26 14.32 -5.42
C LEU A 67 0.86 12.87 -5.13
N GLU A 68 -0.29 12.41 -5.63
CA GLU A 68 -0.73 11.03 -5.46
C GLU A 68 0.27 10.04 -6.05
N LYS A 69 0.73 10.27 -7.28
CA LYS A 69 1.76 9.43 -7.91
C LYS A 69 3.07 9.41 -7.11
N SER A 70 3.45 10.54 -6.50
CA SER A 70 4.63 10.60 -5.61
C SER A 70 4.41 9.75 -4.36
N ASN A 71 3.25 9.88 -3.71
CA ASN A 71 2.91 9.10 -2.53
C ASN A 71 2.90 7.59 -2.82
N GLU A 72 2.36 7.18 -3.97
CA GLU A 72 2.38 5.78 -4.41
C GLU A 72 3.83 5.28 -4.63
N ALA A 73 4.67 6.08 -5.30
CA ALA A 73 6.06 5.73 -5.56
C ALA A 73 6.92 5.66 -4.29
N ASP A 74 6.75 6.61 -3.38
CA ASP A 74 7.49 6.64 -2.12
C ASP A 74 7.07 5.49 -1.20
N SER A 75 5.76 5.20 -1.14
CA SER A 75 5.25 4.04 -0.40
C SER A 75 5.81 2.72 -0.95
N LYS A 76 5.88 2.59 -2.29
CA LYS A 76 6.48 1.41 -2.93
C LYS A 76 7.96 1.24 -2.57
N LYS A 77 8.75 2.33 -2.57
CA LYS A 77 10.17 2.25 -2.17
C LYS A 77 10.34 1.80 -0.71
N LEU A 78 9.49 2.32 0.18
CA LEU A 78 9.52 1.94 1.61
C LEU A 78 9.08 0.49 1.80
N LEU A 79 8.11 0.02 1.04
CA LEU A 79 7.73 -1.40 0.99
C LEU A 79 8.89 -2.29 0.52
N ASP A 80 9.57 -1.92 -0.57
CA ASP A 80 10.72 -2.70 -1.07
C ASP A 80 11.85 -2.78 -0.03
N ILE A 81 12.06 -1.71 0.75
CA ILE A 81 13.01 -1.70 1.87
C ILE A 81 12.55 -2.63 2.99
N ALA A 82 11.28 -2.57 3.39
CA ALA A 82 10.71 -3.45 4.40
C ALA A 82 10.71 -4.92 3.96
N GLU A 83 10.52 -5.20 2.68
CA GLU A 83 10.56 -6.54 2.11
C GLU A 83 11.97 -7.15 2.19
N LYS A 84 13.01 -6.36 1.90
CA LYS A 84 14.42 -6.82 1.97
C LYS A 84 14.95 -6.88 3.39
N THR A 85 14.58 -5.90 4.21
CA THR A 85 15.10 -5.72 5.57
C THR A 85 13.92 -5.45 6.52
N PRO A 86 13.21 -6.50 6.96
CA PRO A 86 11.95 -6.37 7.68
C PRO A 86 12.19 -6.07 9.16
N THR A 87 12.56 -4.84 9.46
CA THR A 87 12.63 -4.32 10.83
C THR A 87 11.32 -3.62 11.20
N ASP A 88 10.99 -3.57 12.48
CA ASP A 88 9.80 -2.84 12.98
C ASP A 88 9.78 -1.39 12.48
N LYS A 89 10.96 -0.76 12.44
CA LYS A 89 11.13 0.60 11.91
C LYS A 89 10.76 0.68 10.42
N ASN A 90 11.27 -0.22 9.59
CA ASN A 90 11.01 -0.19 8.14
C ASN A 90 9.55 -0.51 7.82
N ILE A 91 8.96 -1.48 8.53
CA ILE A 91 7.55 -1.84 8.38
C ILE A 91 6.67 -0.65 8.76
N LYS A 92 6.95 0.01 9.90
CA LYS A 92 6.21 1.20 10.33
C LYS A 92 6.32 2.35 9.34
N LEU A 93 7.52 2.62 8.80
CA LEU A 93 7.70 3.65 7.77
C LEU A 93 6.89 3.37 6.50
N ALA A 94 6.82 2.10 6.08
CA ALA A 94 5.98 1.72 4.94
C ALA A 94 4.49 1.95 5.26
N GLU A 95 4.01 1.50 6.42
CA GLU A 95 2.63 1.71 6.87
C GLU A 95 2.25 3.20 6.91
N ASP A 96 3.08 4.03 7.54
CA ASP A 96 2.85 5.47 7.66
C ASP A 96 2.83 6.17 6.28
N SER A 97 3.62 5.69 5.33
CA SER A 97 3.59 6.21 3.95
C SER A 97 2.33 5.79 3.20
N ILE A 98 1.90 4.54 3.36
CA ILE A 98 0.69 4.00 2.72
C ILE A 98 -0.56 4.77 3.16
N LEU A 99 -0.61 5.30 4.39
CA LEU A 99 -1.70 6.17 4.85
C LEU A 99 -1.87 7.44 4.01
N LYS A 100 -0.82 7.88 3.30
CA LYS A 100 -0.86 9.06 2.41
C LYS A 100 -1.38 8.74 1.01
N VAL A 101 -1.49 7.46 0.64
CA VAL A 101 -2.05 6.99 -0.63
C VAL A 101 -3.58 7.03 -0.55
N LYS A 102 -4.20 7.76 -1.46
CA LYS A 102 -5.66 7.93 -1.55
C LYS A 102 -6.30 6.94 -2.51
N ASN A 103 -5.55 6.43 -3.48
CA ASN A 103 -6.04 5.39 -4.36
C ASN A 103 -6.31 4.10 -3.56
N ALA A 104 -7.59 3.75 -3.40
CA ALA A 104 -8.02 2.66 -2.54
C ALA A 104 -7.49 1.29 -2.99
N GLU A 105 -7.39 1.04 -4.30
CA GLU A 105 -6.90 -0.23 -4.83
C GLU A 105 -5.39 -0.38 -4.59
N VAL A 106 -4.63 0.68 -4.87
CA VAL A 106 -3.18 0.71 -4.61
C VAL A 106 -2.91 0.59 -3.11
N LYS A 107 -3.64 1.34 -2.29
CA LYS A 107 -3.53 1.28 -0.83
C LYS A 107 -3.78 -0.15 -0.32
N LYS A 108 -4.86 -0.80 -0.78
CA LYS A 108 -5.18 -2.17 -0.39
C LYS A 108 -4.09 -3.17 -0.81
N ALA A 109 -3.54 -3.02 -2.01
CA ALA A 109 -2.44 -3.87 -2.48
C ALA A 109 -1.19 -3.71 -1.59
N PHE A 110 -0.85 -2.48 -1.24
CA PHE A 110 0.25 -2.17 -0.33
C PHE A 110 0.01 -2.67 1.10
N ASP A 111 -1.19 -2.48 1.66
CA ASP A 111 -1.56 -3.03 2.97
C ASP A 111 -1.43 -4.56 3.00
N ASN A 112 -1.86 -5.26 1.93
CA ASN A 112 -1.69 -6.70 1.80
C ASN A 112 -0.22 -7.13 1.75
N GLN A 113 0.65 -6.35 1.11
CA GLN A 113 2.09 -6.60 1.11
C GLN A 113 2.68 -6.47 2.51
N VAL A 114 2.31 -5.44 3.28
CA VAL A 114 2.73 -5.29 4.68
C VAL A 114 2.32 -6.50 5.52
N VAL A 115 1.08 -6.99 5.36
CA VAL A 115 0.59 -8.20 6.05
C VAL A 115 1.45 -9.41 5.67
N GLY A 116 1.80 -9.57 4.39
CA GLY A 116 2.71 -10.60 3.91
C GLY A 116 4.08 -10.54 4.59
N ILE A 117 4.69 -9.34 4.67
CA ILE A 117 5.98 -9.12 5.34
C ILE A 117 5.89 -9.52 6.81
N LYS A 118 4.86 -9.06 7.54
CA LYS A 118 4.69 -9.37 8.97
C LYS A 118 4.52 -10.88 9.21
N ASN A 119 3.74 -11.56 8.38
CA ASN A 119 3.57 -13.01 8.47
C ASN A 119 4.88 -13.75 8.22
N ARG A 120 5.66 -13.33 7.23
CA ARG A 120 6.99 -13.88 6.98
C ARG A 120 7.91 -13.71 8.19
N VAL A 121 8.02 -12.50 8.73
CA VAL A 121 8.85 -12.22 9.92
C VAL A 121 8.48 -13.12 11.09
N LYS A 122 7.17 -13.31 11.33
CA LYS A 122 6.69 -14.22 12.37
C LYS A 122 7.21 -15.65 12.16
N LEU A 123 7.07 -16.19 10.95
CA LEU A 123 7.58 -17.53 10.62
C LEU A 123 9.11 -17.63 10.78
N GLU A 124 9.85 -16.59 10.38
CA GLU A 124 11.30 -16.54 10.55
C GLU A 124 11.72 -16.58 12.03
N ILE A 125 11.00 -15.86 12.90
CA ILE A 125 11.22 -15.87 14.35
C ILE A 125 10.87 -17.24 14.95
N GLU A 126 9.74 -17.83 14.55
CA GLU A 126 9.34 -19.18 14.98
C GLU A 126 10.40 -20.22 14.60
N ALA A 127 10.91 -20.17 13.37
CA ALA A 127 11.96 -21.08 12.90
C ALA A 127 13.28 -20.90 13.67
N LYS A 128 13.74 -19.65 13.87
CA LYS A 128 14.93 -19.36 14.69
C LYS A 128 14.78 -19.88 16.12
N THR A 129 13.62 -19.67 16.71
CA THR A 129 13.32 -20.12 18.08
C THR A 129 13.31 -21.64 18.18
N ALA A 130 12.68 -22.32 17.23
CA ALA A 130 12.62 -23.78 17.21
C ALA A 130 14.02 -24.40 17.03
N VAL A 131 14.86 -23.85 16.13
CA VAL A 131 16.26 -24.29 15.97
C VAL A 131 17.06 -24.06 17.26
N SER A 132 16.92 -22.90 17.90
CA SER A 132 17.59 -22.61 19.18
C SER A 132 17.15 -23.55 20.30
N ASN A 133 15.86 -23.88 20.37
CA ASN A 133 15.33 -24.81 21.37
C ASN A 133 15.84 -26.24 21.16
N TYR A 134 15.98 -26.69 19.91
CA TYR A 134 16.63 -27.97 19.61
C TYR A 134 18.13 -27.95 19.94
N GLN A 135 18.85 -26.88 19.62
CA GLN A 135 20.28 -26.74 19.93
C GLN A 135 20.57 -26.89 21.44
N LYS A 136 19.66 -26.42 22.31
CA LYS A 136 19.77 -26.56 23.77
C LYS A 136 19.51 -27.98 24.28
N ASP A 137 18.93 -28.85 23.46
CA ASP A 137 18.54 -30.22 23.81
C ASP A 137 18.64 -31.11 22.56
N ALA A 138 19.87 -31.24 22.05
CA ALA A 138 20.12 -31.76 20.71
C ALA A 138 19.85 -33.27 20.56
N MET A 139 19.64 -34.00 21.65
CA MET A 139 19.25 -35.41 21.62
C MET A 139 17.73 -35.60 21.47
N ASN A 140 16.95 -34.54 21.67
CA ASN A 140 15.49 -34.58 21.61
C ASN A 140 14.95 -34.56 20.17
N GLN A 141 14.46 -35.72 19.72
CA GLN A 141 13.96 -35.91 18.35
C GLN A 141 12.68 -35.12 18.04
N ASP A 142 11.82 -34.86 19.03
CA ASP A 142 10.60 -34.10 18.80
C ASP A 142 10.91 -32.61 18.60
N LYS A 143 11.91 -32.08 19.33
CA LYS A 143 12.44 -30.74 19.10
C LYS A 143 13.10 -30.63 17.72
N TYR A 144 13.84 -31.66 17.28
CA TYR A 144 14.38 -31.71 15.93
C TYR A 144 13.28 -31.63 14.86
N LYS A 145 12.24 -32.49 14.97
CA LYS A 145 11.10 -32.49 14.02
C LYS A 145 10.38 -31.14 14.01
N THR A 146 10.15 -30.55 15.18
CA THR A 146 9.52 -29.23 15.32
C THR A 146 10.33 -28.15 14.61
N ALA A 147 11.65 -28.15 14.80
CA ALA A 147 12.54 -27.20 14.14
C ALA A 147 12.58 -27.40 12.63
N GLN A 148 12.65 -28.64 12.15
CA GLN A 148 12.62 -28.95 10.72
C GLN A 148 11.31 -28.48 10.07
N GLN A 149 10.16 -28.71 10.72
CA GLN A 149 8.86 -28.24 10.25
C GLN A 149 8.80 -26.71 10.19
N ALA A 150 9.30 -26.01 11.23
CA ALA A 150 9.32 -24.55 11.26
C ALA A 150 10.20 -23.97 10.14
N VAL A 151 11.38 -24.55 9.91
CA VAL A 151 12.26 -24.14 8.81
C VAL A 151 11.64 -24.43 7.43
N ASN A 152 10.89 -25.54 7.29
CA ASN A 152 10.22 -25.89 6.04
C ASN A 152 9.08 -24.92 5.67
N LYS A 153 8.41 -24.33 6.67
CA LYS A 153 7.40 -23.28 6.48
C LYS A 153 7.97 -21.98 5.89
N LEU A 154 9.29 -21.79 5.93
CA LEU A 154 9.95 -20.67 5.24
C LEU A 154 9.95 -20.94 3.73
N THR A 155 8.95 -20.42 3.03
CA THR A 155 8.77 -20.60 1.58
C THR A 155 9.07 -19.34 0.77
N SER A 156 9.13 -18.17 1.43
CA SER A 156 9.46 -16.90 0.80
C SER A 156 10.87 -16.90 0.22
N SER A 157 11.03 -16.34 -0.99
CA SER A 157 12.33 -16.12 -1.62
C SER A 157 13.27 -15.25 -0.77
N TYR A 158 12.72 -14.26 -0.07
CA TYR A 158 13.46 -13.40 0.86
C TYR A 158 13.99 -14.15 2.10
N SER A 159 13.38 -15.29 2.45
CA SER A 159 13.79 -16.10 3.58
C SER A 159 14.77 -17.21 3.19
N LYS A 160 15.13 -17.34 1.90
CA LYS A 160 15.98 -18.45 1.40
C LYS A 160 17.31 -18.54 2.13
N GLY A 161 18.05 -17.44 2.23
CA GLY A 161 19.35 -17.42 2.91
C GLY A 161 19.24 -17.79 4.40
N LEU A 162 18.17 -17.34 5.08
CA LEU A 162 17.89 -17.73 6.46
C LEU A 162 17.57 -19.23 6.56
N LYS A 163 16.71 -19.75 5.68
CA LYS A 163 16.35 -21.18 5.64
C LYS A 163 17.57 -22.06 5.46
N ASP A 164 18.46 -21.71 4.53
CA ASP A 164 19.69 -22.46 4.27
C ASP A 164 20.62 -22.45 5.49
N SER A 165 20.76 -21.29 6.15
CA SER A 165 21.52 -21.16 7.39
C SER A 165 20.94 -22.01 8.53
N LEU A 166 19.62 -21.98 8.72
CA LEU A 166 18.94 -22.75 9.76
C LEU A 166 19.02 -24.26 9.50
N ASN A 167 18.88 -24.71 8.24
CA ASN A 167 19.07 -26.12 7.87
C ASN A 167 20.50 -26.58 8.15
N LYS A 168 21.52 -25.75 7.86
CA LYS A 168 22.91 -26.07 8.19
C LYS A 168 23.11 -26.21 9.70
N GLN A 169 22.53 -25.31 10.49
CA GLN A 169 22.57 -25.40 11.96
C GLN A 169 21.92 -26.69 12.48
N LEU A 170 20.75 -27.07 11.95
CA LEU A 170 20.08 -28.33 12.30
C LEU A 170 20.95 -29.55 11.99
N ALA A 171 21.57 -29.59 10.81
CA ALA A 171 22.44 -30.68 10.41
C ALA A 171 23.67 -30.81 11.32
N THR A 172 24.30 -29.68 11.66
CA THR A 172 25.44 -29.66 12.59
C THR A 172 25.05 -30.17 13.98
N SER A 173 23.96 -29.66 14.57
CA SER A 173 23.52 -30.10 15.90
C SER A 173 23.08 -31.56 15.92
N LYS A 174 22.44 -32.05 14.85
CA LYS A 174 22.10 -33.48 14.73
C LYS A 174 23.34 -34.36 14.68
N LYS A 175 24.35 -33.98 13.89
CA LYS A 175 25.63 -34.72 13.83
C LYS A 175 26.30 -34.78 15.20
N GLN A 176 26.35 -33.67 15.92
CA GLN A 176 26.92 -33.61 17.27
C GLN A 176 26.19 -34.53 18.25
N ALA A 177 24.84 -34.54 18.22
CA ALA A 177 24.04 -35.43 19.05
C ALA A 177 24.26 -36.92 18.71
N ASP A 178 24.37 -37.25 17.43
CA ASP A 178 24.62 -38.62 16.97
C ASP A 178 26.01 -39.12 17.38
N ASP A 179 27.02 -38.26 17.26
CA ASP A 179 28.39 -38.58 17.66
C ASP A 179 28.51 -38.73 19.19
N ALA A 180 27.78 -37.90 19.97
CA ALA A 180 27.70 -38.04 21.42
C ALA A 180 27.01 -39.35 21.85
N THR A 181 25.96 -39.77 21.14
CA THR A 181 25.23 -41.02 21.43
C THR A 181 26.09 -42.26 21.16
N LYS A 182 27.00 -42.20 20.18
CA LYS A 182 27.94 -43.32 19.87
C LYS A 182 29.11 -43.42 20.84
N ALA A 183 29.40 -42.35 21.57
CA ALA A 183 30.49 -42.29 22.55
C ALA A 183 30.04 -42.71 23.96
N GLN A 184 28.75 -43.01 24.15
CA GLN A 184 28.15 -43.61 25.35
C GLN A 184 28.10 -45.13 25.21
#